data_AF-A0AB32W1M0-F1
#
_entry.id   AF-A0AB32W1M0-F1
#
_cell.length_a   1.000
_cell.length_b   1.000
_cell.length_c   1.000
_cell.angle_alpha   90.00
_cell.angle_beta   90.00
_cell.angle_gamma   90.00
#
_symmetry.space_group_name_H-M   'P 1'
#
loop_
_entity.id
_entity.type
_entity.pdbx_description
1 polymer ?
#
loop_
_entity_poly.entity_id
_entity_poly.type
_entity_poly.pdbx_seq_one_letter_code
_entity_poly.pdbx_strand_id
1 'polypeptide(L)'
;MLPLLANRHTIVLMQTSQNRAPRTFVDYDSISQAVDSICGLYERKLKKLNPATQNITYDIGVLYNFIDGLADMIALVYDSLSLPQPFSVKRDT
;
A
#
# COMPACT_ATOMS: atom_id res chain seq x y z
N MET A 1 11.43 16.70 0.39
CA MET A 1 10.54 16.47 1.55
C MET A 1 9.63 15.24 1.36
N LEU A 2 9.18 14.90 0.15
CA LEU A 2 8.36 13.70 -0.15
C LEU A 2 9.04 12.30 -0.10
N PRO A 3 10.36 12.10 -0.33
CA PRO A 3 10.90 10.74 -0.45
C PRO A 3 11.03 9.99 0.88
N LEU A 4 11.00 10.70 2.01
CA LEU A 4 11.10 10.09 3.35
C LEU A 4 9.82 9.36 3.76
N LEU A 5 8.67 9.76 3.20
CA LEU A 5 7.39 9.09 3.43
C LEU A 5 7.31 7.79 2.63
N ALA A 6 7.81 7.78 1.39
CA ALA A 6 7.73 6.62 0.50
C ALA A 6 8.40 5.36 1.08
N ASN A 7 9.51 5.50 1.81
CA ASN A 7 10.26 4.39 2.42
C ASN A 7 9.77 3.96 3.80
N ARG A 8 8.51 4.22 4.14
CA ARG A 8 7.93 3.80 5.40
C ARG A 8 7.35 2.40 5.29
N HIS A 9 7.73 1.55 6.25
CA HIS A 9 7.14 0.23 6.40
C HIS A 9 5.62 0.36 6.48
N THR A 10 4.92 -0.42 5.67
CA THR A 10 3.48 -0.32 5.50
C THR A 10 2.88 -1.71 5.56
N ILE A 11 1.88 -1.90 6.40
CA ILE A 11 1.11 -3.14 6.48
C ILE A 11 -0.26 -2.88 5.87
N VAL A 12 -0.65 -3.68 4.88
CA VAL A 12 -1.99 -3.61 4.28
C VAL A 12 -2.81 -4.79 4.78
N LEU A 13 -3.93 -4.48 5.41
CA LEU A 13 -4.98 -5.41 5.81
C LEU A 13 -6.07 -5.35 4.74
N MET A 14 -6.49 -6.51 4.24
CA MET A 14 -7.50 -6.58 3.19
C MET A 14 -8.51 -7.69 3.45
N GLN A 15 -9.76 -7.40 3.15
CA GLN A 15 -10.85 -8.35 3.09
C GLN A 15 -11.64 -8.15 1.79
N THR A 16 -11.55 -9.14 0.90
CA THR A 16 -12.12 -9.05 -0.47
C THR A 16 -13.62 -9.33 -0.55
N SER A 17 -14.20 -9.97 0.47
CA SER A 17 -15.62 -10.34 0.52
C SER A 17 -16.21 -10.03 1.90
N GLN A 18 -17.48 -9.62 1.92
CA GLN A 18 -18.25 -9.40 3.15
C GLN A 18 -18.57 -10.70 3.89
N ASN A 19 -18.50 -11.85 3.21
CA ASN A 19 -18.62 -13.13 3.88
C ASN A 19 -17.42 -13.34 4.84
N ARG A 20 -17.48 -14.26 5.81
CA ARG A 20 -16.42 -14.54 6.82
C ARG A 20 -15.07 -15.02 6.23
N ALA A 21 -14.66 -14.54 5.07
CA ALA A 21 -13.32 -14.70 4.55
C ALA A 21 -12.34 -14.10 5.58
N PRO A 22 -11.24 -14.82 5.89
CA PRO A 22 -10.25 -14.31 6.82
C PRO A 22 -9.66 -13.02 6.27
N ARG A 23 -9.51 -12.03 7.15
CA ARG A 23 -8.75 -10.82 6.84
C ARG A 23 -7.29 -11.23 6.59
N THR A 24 -6.78 -10.92 5.42
CA THR A 24 -5.37 -11.15 5.07
C THR A 24 -4.58 -9.90 5.35
N PHE A 25 -3.34 -10.05 5.84
CA PHE A 25 -2.40 -8.95 5.95
C PHE A 25 -1.19 -9.22 5.06
N VAL A 26 -0.60 -8.16 4.54
CA VAL A 26 0.68 -8.20 3.83
C VAL A 26 1.53 -7.04 4.31
N ASP A 27 2.78 -7.34 4.62
CA ASP A 27 3.81 -6.41 5.01
C ASP A 27 4.61 -5.92 3.80
N TYR A 28 4.96 -4.64 3.80
CA TYR A 28 5.74 -3.97 2.76
C TYR A 28 6.79 -3.08 3.41
N ASP A 29 7.99 -3.02 2.83
CA ASP A 29 9.06 -2.17 3.33
C ASP A 29 8.83 -0.69 3.04
N SER A 30 7.94 -0.38 2.08
CA SER A 30 7.68 0.97 1.60
C SER A 30 6.21 1.17 1.22
N ILE A 31 5.74 2.42 1.27
CA ILE A 31 4.41 2.80 0.80
C ILE A 31 4.28 2.50 -0.69
N SER A 32 5.33 2.76 -1.47
CA SER A 32 5.31 2.51 -2.92
C SER A 32 5.06 1.04 -3.24
N GLN A 33 5.72 0.11 -2.54
CA GLN A 33 5.48 -1.32 -2.72
C GLN A 33 4.05 -1.72 -2.34
N ALA A 34 3.51 -1.14 -1.27
CA ALA A 34 2.13 -1.38 -0.87
C ALA A 34 1.15 -0.92 -1.97
N VAL A 35 1.33 0.27 -2.54
CA VAL A 35 0.49 0.79 -3.62
C VAL A 35 0.63 -0.07 -4.89
N ASP A 36 1.85 -0.42 -5.29
CA ASP A 36 2.11 -1.28 -6.46
C ASP A 36 1.42 -2.64 -6.31
N SER A 37 1.38 -3.19 -5.10
CA SER A 37 0.69 -4.44 -4.83
C SER A 37 -0.83 -4.35 -5.00
N ILE A 38 -1.44 -3.20 -4.64
CA ILE A 38 -2.88 -2.93 -4.76
C ILE A 38 -3.23 -2.77 -6.24
N CYS A 39 -2.43 -2.00 -6.98
CA CYS A 39 -2.56 -1.89 -8.44
C CYS A 39 -2.44 -3.27 -9.11
N GLY A 40 -1.42 -4.05 -8.73
CA GLY A 40 -1.22 -5.40 -9.24
C GLY A 40 -2.35 -6.37 -8.90
N LEU A 41 -3.03 -6.21 -7.76
CA LEU A 41 -4.23 -6.98 -7.43
C LEU A 41 -5.37 -6.70 -8.41
N TYR A 42 -5.61 -5.42 -8.70
CA TYR A 42 -6.62 -5.00 -9.65
C TYR A 42 -6.27 -5.47 -11.07
N GLU A 43 -5.02 -5.33 -11.49
CA GLU A 43 -4.54 -5.79 -12.80
C GLU A 43 -4.68 -7.30 -12.98
N ARG A 44 -4.38 -8.10 -11.95
CA ARG A 44 -4.62 -9.55 -11.99
C ARG A 44 -6.09 -9.87 -12.18
N LYS A 45 -7.00 -9.12 -11.55
CA LYS A 45 -8.45 -9.25 -11.74
C LYS A 45 -8.83 -8.91 -13.19
N LEU A 46 -8.31 -7.81 -13.73
CA LEU A 46 -8.56 -7.40 -15.11
C LEU A 46 -8.02 -8.42 -16.13
N LYS A 47 -6.84 -9.00 -15.91
CA LYS A 47 -6.25 -10.06 -16.74
C LYS A 47 -7.10 -11.33 -16.74
N LYS A 48 -7.71 -11.69 -15.60
CA LYS A 48 -8.63 -12.85 -15.53
C LYS A 48 -9.92 -12.61 -16.30
N LEU A 49 -10.42 -11.37 -16.31
CA LEU A 49 -11.62 -11.00 -17.06
C LEU A 49 -11.35 -10.87 -18.57
N ASN A 50 -10.17 -10.37 -18.94
CA ASN A 50 -9.77 -10.12 -20.32
C ASN A 50 -8.43 -10.82 -20.63
N PRO A 51 -8.40 -12.16 -20.72
CA PRO A 51 -7.15 -12.92 -20.88
C PRO A 51 -6.45 -12.66 -22.23
N ALA A 52 -7.19 -12.19 -23.24
CA ALA A 52 -6.64 -11.83 -24.55
C ALA A 52 -5.94 -10.46 -24.58
N THR A 53 -6.14 -9.62 -23.55
CA THR A 53 -5.57 -8.27 -23.48
C THR A 53 -4.13 -8.35 -22.99
N GLN A 54 -3.18 -8.05 -23.88
CA GLN A 54 -1.75 -8.03 -23.53
C GLN A 54 -1.38 -6.87 -22.59
N ASN A 55 -1.89 -5.67 -22.88
CA ASN A 55 -1.61 -4.46 -22.10
C ASN A 55 -2.87 -3.97 -21.41
N ILE A 56 -2.84 -3.92 -20.07
CA ILE A 56 -3.95 -3.40 -19.28
C ILE A 56 -3.74 -1.89 -19.11
N THR A 57 -4.73 -1.12 -19.53
CA THR A 57 -4.80 0.32 -19.28
C THR A 57 -6.12 0.63 -18.60
N TYR A 58 -6.11 1.44 -17.55
CA TYR A 58 -7.30 1.84 -16.80
C TYR A 58 -7.13 3.24 -16.25
N ASP A 59 -8.25 3.93 -16.04
CA ASP A 59 -8.27 5.22 -15.37
C ASP A 59 -8.22 5.04 -13.85
N ILE A 60 -7.62 6.01 -13.16
CA ILE A 60 -7.48 5.99 -11.70
C ILE A 60 -8.83 5.95 -10.98
N GLY A 61 -9.87 6.57 -11.53
CA GLY A 61 -11.23 6.52 -10.98
C GLY A 61 -11.81 5.11 -10.96
N VAL A 62 -11.46 4.27 -11.94
CA VAL A 62 -11.90 2.87 -11.98
C VAL A 62 -11.19 2.05 -10.90
N LEU A 63 -9.90 2.34 -10.65
CA LEU A 63 -9.17 1.71 -9.54
C LEU A 63 -9.79 2.09 -8.18
N TYR A 64 -10.14 3.36 -7.97
CA TYR A 64 -10.82 3.78 -6.73
C TYR A 64 -12.15 3.08 -6.54
N ASN A 65 -12.99 3.00 -7.57
CA ASN A 65 -14.25 2.26 -7.50
C ASN A 65 -14.04 0.76 -7.16
N PHE A 66 -12.93 0.16 -7.62
CA PHE A 66 -12.60 -1.20 -7.25
C PHE A 66 -12.25 -1.33 -5.76
N ILE A 67 -11.46 -0.40 -5.23
CA ILE A 67 -11.07 -0.36 -3.81
C ILE A 67 -12.31 -0.13 -2.93
N ASP A 68 -13.19 0.80 -3.30
CA ASP A 68 -14.45 1.08 -2.60
C ASP A 68 -15.42 -0.11 -2.61
N GLY A 69 -15.28 -1.00 -3.60
CA GLY A 69 -16.05 -2.25 -3.69
C GLY A 69 -15.54 -3.38 -2.79
N LEU A 70 -14.38 -3.22 -2.14
CA LEU A 70 -13.86 -4.20 -1.18
C LEU A 70 -14.61 -4.09 0.16
N ALA A 71 -14.70 -5.19 0.90
CA ALA A 71 -15.39 -5.18 2.19
C ALA A 71 -14.62 -4.35 3.22
N ASP A 72 -13.29 -4.44 3.20
CA ASP A 72 -12.40 -3.66 4.05
C ASP A 72 -10.99 -3.61 3.46
N MET A 73 -10.36 -2.43 3.49
CA MET A 73 -8.95 -2.23 3.15
C MET A 73 -8.37 -1.16 4.07
N ILE A 74 -7.34 -1.53 4.83
CA ILE A 74 -6.68 -0.64 5.80
C ILE A 74 -5.18 -0.67 5.52
N ALA A 75 -4.55 0.49 5.38
CA ALA A 75 -3.11 0.63 5.29
C ALA A 75 -2.58 1.26 6.59
N LEU A 76 -1.71 0.54 7.29
CA LEU A 76 -1.02 0.99 8.49
C LEU A 76 0.40 1.38 8.10
N VAL A 77 0.69 2.67 8.07
CA VAL A 77 2.01 3.19 7.73
C VAL A 77 2.78 3.50 9.01
N TYR A 78 3.96 2.91 9.14
CA TYR A 78 4.84 3.18 10.27
C TYR A 78 5.42 4.59 10.17
N ASP A 79 5.03 5.46 11.12
CA ASP A 79 5.61 6.79 11.28
C ASP A 79 6.59 6.78 12.45
N SER A 80 7.87 6.57 12.17
CA SER A 80 8.89 7.04 13.09
C SER A 80 8.94 8.56 12.99
N LEU A 81 8.15 9.23 13.86
CA LEU A 81 8.44 10.59 14.26
C LEU A 81 9.93 10.64 14.56
N SER A 82 10.70 11.24 13.67
CA SER A 82 12.11 11.48 13.88
C SER A 82 12.18 12.42 15.07
N LEU A 83 12.25 11.87 16.28
CA LEU A 83 12.68 12.62 17.44
C LEU A 83 13.93 13.39 16.97
N PRO A 84 13.99 14.71 17.20
CA PRO A 84 15.15 15.48 16.81
C PRO A 84 16.36 14.74 17.37
N GLN A 85 17.29 14.36 16.49
CA GLN A 85 18.52 13.69 16.88
C GLN A 85 19.08 14.46 18.07
N PRO A 86 19.33 13.83 19.23
CA PRO A 86 19.88 14.55 20.36
C PRO A 86 21.16 15.22 19.88
N PHE A 87 21.20 16.54 20.01
CA PHE A 87 22.39 17.32 19.69
C PHE A 87 23.52 16.76 20.57
N SER A 88 24.50 16.11 19.95
CA SER A 88 25.71 15.72 20.66
C SER A 88 26.45 17.01 21.01
N VAL A 89 26.27 17.51 22.23
CA VAL A 89 27.20 18.48 22.81
C VAL A 89 28.53 17.73 22.94
N LYS A 90 29.44 17.94 21.98
CA LYS A 90 30.85 17.59 22.18
C LYS A 90 31.30 18.42 23.39
N ARG A 91 31.54 17.75 24.51
CA ARG A 91 32.32 18.34 25.58
C ARG A 91 33.74 18.41 25.05
N ASP A 92 34.16 19.60 24.63
CA ASP A 92 35.57 19.88 24.41
C ASP A 92 36.28 19.69 25.76
N THR A 93 37.11 18.67 25.83
CA THR A 93 38.13 18.50 26.89
C THR A 93 39.45 19.01 26.36
#